data_AF-A0A9E7FBK8-F1
#
_entry.id   AF-A0A9E7FBK8-F1
#
_cell.length_a   1.000
_cell.length_b   1.000
_cell.length_c   1.000
_cell.angle_alpha   90.00
_cell.angle_beta   90.00
_cell.angle_gamma   90.00
#
_symmetry.space_group_name_H-M   'P 1'
#
loop_
_entity.id
_entity.type
_entity.pdbx_description
1 polymer ?
#
loop_
_entity_poly.entity_id
_entity_poly.type
_entity_poly.pdbx_seq_one_letter_code
_entity_poly.pdbx_strand_id
1 'polypeptide(L)'
;MPATNDVFTLTAEEEEEACTRALQLSCGAVLPMVLKVAIELGLLQIIVKAGPATPLSSEEIAAQLPSEHPESAAAWVDRILRLLAANKIVGCIVEAGADDRRSRKYCKAPICKYLTENEDGSLANLLLMHHDKVFLDLWHYLKGSVLDGGLPVMAAYGMSSFDYQGADPRFNKIFNEAMRGHTAVLVNQLLRTYGGFDDVKVLVDVGGGVGATLGMITSRHPTSRAST
;
A
#
# COMPACT_ATOMS: atom_id res chain seq x y z
N MET A 1 -9.02 -46.07 -25.79
CA MET A 1 -9.58 -45.22 -24.72
C MET A 1 -9.95 -43.90 -25.37
N PRO A 2 -11.21 -43.47 -25.35
CA PRO A 2 -11.57 -42.17 -25.91
C PRO A 2 -11.07 -41.09 -24.94
N ALA A 3 -10.30 -40.14 -25.48
CA ALA A 3 -9.97 -38.91 -24.77
C ALA A 3 -11.29 -38.19 -24.47
N THR A 4 -11.62 -38.05 -23.19
CA THR A 4 -12.64 -37.12 -22.73
C THR A 4 -12.14 -35.73 -23.06
N ASN A 5 -12.54 -35.22 -24.23
CA ASN A 5 -12.51 -33.80 -24.56
C ASN A 5 -13.52 -33.12 -23.64
N ASP A 6 -13.10 -32.87 -22.40
CA ASP A 6 -13.79 -31.95 -21.51
C ASP A 6 -13.36 -30.53 -21.93
N VAL A 7 -13.83 -30.14 -23.12
CA VAL A 7 -13.68 -28.76 -23.59
C VAL A 7 -14.67 -27.97 -22.76
N PHE A 8 -14.15 -27.20 -21.80
CA PHE A 8 -14.88 -26.14 -21.13
C PHE A 8 -15.47 -25.21 -22.22
N THR A 9 -16.70 -25.46 -22.66
CA THR A 9 -17.43 -24.54 -23.53
C THR A 9 -17.99 -23.44 -22.66
N LEU A 10 -17.29 -22.31 -22.64
CA LEU A 10 -17.75 -21.08 -22.03
C LEU A 10 -18.84 -20.44 -22.90
N THR A 11 -19.80 -19.78 -22.25
CA THR A 11 -20.65 -18.80 -22.91
C THR A 11 -19.83 -17.57 -23.33
N ALA A 12 -20.35 -16.74 -24.24
CA ALA A 12 -19.66 -15.53 -24.68
C ALA A 12 -19.38 -14.54 -23.53
N GLU A 13 -20.29 -14.45 -22.56
CA GLU A 13 -20.12 -13.59 -21.38
C GLU A 13 -19.03 -14.13 -20.45
N GLU A 14 -19.01 -15.45 -20.19
CA GLU A 14 -17.96 -16.09 -19.40
C GLU A 14 -16.58 -15.99 -20.06
N GLU A 15 -16.51 -16.07 -21.39
CA GLU A 15 -15.27 -15.89 -22.14
C GLU A 15 -14.74 -14.45 -22.03
N GLU A 16 -15.62 -13.45 -22.15
CA GLU A 16 -15.27 -12.04 -21.97
C GLU A 16 -14.77 -11.74 -20.55
N GLU A 17 -15.47 -12.25 -19.53
CA GLU A 17 -15.07 -12.07 -18.13
C GLU A 17 -13.74 -12.76 -17.84
N ALA A 18 -13.56 -14.01 -18.31
CA ALA A 18 -12.33 -14.76 -18.13
C ALA A 18 -11.14 -14.08 -18.82
N CYS A 19 -11.33 -13.60 -20.05
CA CYS A 19 -10.32 -12.86 -20.79
C CYS A 19 -9.94 -11.56 -20.05
N THR A 20 -10.94 -10.80 -19.61
CA THR A 20 -10.72 -9.56 -18.84
C THR A 20 -9.96 -9.84 -17.55
N ARG A 21 -10.32 -10.90 -16.83
CA ARG A 21 -9.64 -11.28 -15.58
C ARG A 21 -8.20 -11.74 -15.85
N ALA A 22 -7.95 -12.50 -16.90
CA ALA A 22 -6.62 -12.93 -17.28
C ALA A 22 -5.71 -11.74 -17.65
N LEU A 23 -6.24 -10.76 -18.38
CA LEU A 23 -5.54 -9.51 -18.69
C LEU A 23 -5.22 -8.71 -17.43
N GLN A 24 -6.17 -8.58 -16.50
CA GLN A 24 -5.93 -7.91 -15.21
C GLN A 24 -4.80 -8.56 -14.42
N LEU A 25 -4.77 -9.90 -14.34
CA LEU A 25 -3.72 -10.64 -13.62
C LEU A 25 -2.36 -10.52 -14.32
N SER A 26 -2.34 -10.58 -15.65
CA SER A 26 -1.11 -10.45 -16.46
C SER A 26 -0.43 -9.09 -16.27
N CYS A 27 -1.21 -8.03 -16.01
CA CYS A 27 -0.72 -6.69 -15.70
C CYS A 27 -0.83 -6.33 -14.21
N GLY A 28 -1.03 -7.31 -13.32
CA GLY A 28 -1.39 -7.08 -11.91
C GLY A 28 -0.35 -6.29 -11.11
N ALA A 29 0.92 -6.30 -11.54
CA ALA A 29 1.98 -5.53 -10.90
C ALA A 29 1.89 -4.01 -11.17
N VAL A 30 1.21 -3.57 -12.22
CA VAL A 30 1.21 -2.16 -12.64
C VAL A 30 0.57 -1.26 -11.58
N LEU A 31 -0.60 -1.63 -11.07
CA LEU A 31 -1.33 -0.82 -10.10
C LEU A 31 -0.53 -0.56 -8.81
N PRO A 32 -0.03 -1.59 -8.09
CA PRO A 32 0.69 -1.35 -6.85
C PRO A 32 2.04 -0.65 -7.07
N MET A 33 2.72 -0.90 -8.19
CA MET A 33 3.98 -0.21 -8.51
C MET A 33 3.76 1.28 -8.82
N VAL A 34 2.68 1.62 -9.53
CA VAL A 34 2.31 3.03 -9.75
C VAL A 34 1.88 3.69 -8.44
N LEU A 35 1.17 2.97 -7.56
CA LEU A 35 0.81 3.46 -6.24
C LEU A 35 2.05 3.69 -5.35
N LYS A 36 3.04 2.81 -5.41
CA LYS A 36 4.35 2.98 -4.75
C LYS A 36 4.97 4.32 -5.16
N VAL A 37 5.05 4.59 -6.47
CA VAL A 37 5.59 5.85 -6.99
C VAL A 37 4.77 7.06 -6.52
N ALA A 38 3.44 6.96 -6.52
CA ALA A 38 2.59 8.04 -6.04
C ALA A 38 2.79 8.36 -4.54
N ILE A 39 3.09 7.34 -3.72
CA ILE A 39 3.45 7.50 -2.31
C ILE A 39 4.85 8.14 -2.19
N GLU A 40 5.84 7.64 -2.92
CA GLU A 40 7.22 8.16 -2.90
C GLU A 40 7.29 9.64 -3.34
N LEU A 41 6.46 10.03 -4.31
CA LEU A 41 6.32 11.42 -4.76
C LEU A 41 5.43 12.27 -3.84
N GLY A 42 4.77 11.69 -2.83
CA GLY A 42 3.89 12.42 -1.93
C GLY A 42 2.59 12.93 -2.58
N LEU A 43 2.18 12.39 -3.73
CA LEU A 43 1.01 12.87 -4.49
C LEU A 43 -0.28 12.77 -3.67
N LEU A 44 -0.46 11.66 -2.94
CA LEU A 44 -1.63 11.47 -2.10
C LEU A 44 -1.66 12.48 -0.95
N GLN A 45 -0.50 12.82 -0.38
CA GLN A 45 -0.40 13.80 0.70
C GLN A 45 -0.75 15.21 0.21
N ILE A 46 -0.32 15.57 -1.00
CA ILE A 46 -0.68 16.84 -1.66
C ILE A 46 -2.21 16.94 -1.80
N ILE A 47 -2.84 15.89 -2.36
CA ILE A 47 -4.29 15.84 -2.56
C ILE A 47 -5.05 15.90 -1.22
N VAL A 48 -4.59 15.17 -0.20
CA VAL A 48 -5.23 15.19 1.13
C VAL A 48 -5.12 16.57 1.79
N LYS A 49 -3.98 17.24 1.67
CA LYS A 49 -3.73 18.58 2.23
C LYS A 49 -4.58 19.68 1.58
N ALA A 50 -4.91 19.56 0.29
CA ALA A 50 -5.78 20.50 -0.41
C ALA A 50 -7.20 20.58 0.16
N GLY A 51 -7.65 19.51 0.82
CA GLY A 51 -8.94 19.43 1.49
C GLY A 51 -10.07 18.93 0.57
N PRO A 52 -11.24 18.58 1.15
CA PRO A 52 -12.34 17.95 0.41
C PRO A 52 -13.01 18.83 -0.64
N ALA A 53 -12.89 20.16 -0.52
CA ALA A 53 -13.55 21.12 -1.40
C ALA A 53 -12.67 21.57 -2.59
N THR A 54 -11.42 21.10 -2.67
CA THR A 54 -10.43 21.63 -3.62
C THR A 54 -9.81 20.50 -4.45
N PRO A 55 -10.48 20.06 -5.54
CA PRO A 55 -9.87 19.20 -6.53
C PRO A 55 -8.69 19.91 -7.21
N LEU A 56 -7.56 19.23 -7.37
CA LEU A 56 -6.34 19.79 -7.96
C LEU A 56 -6.08 19.26 -9.36
N SER A 57 -5.60 20.11 -10.27
CA SER A 57 -5.10 19.68 -11.57
C SER A 57 -3.73 18.99 -11.46
N SER A 58 -3.32 18.28 -12.52
CA SER A 58 -1.98 17.69 -12.59
C SER A 58 -0.86 18.72 -12.48
N GLU A 59 -1.07 19.92 -13.02
CA GLU A 59 -0.11 21.04 -13.00
C GLU A 59 0.02 21.60 -11.58
N GLU A 60 -1.09 21.77 -10.85
CA GLU A 60 -1.08 22.25 -9.46
C GLU A 60 -0.40 21.25 -8.51
N ILE A 61 -0.55 19.96 -8.77
CA ILE A 61 0.13 18.91 -8.01
C ILE A 61 1.62 18.86 -8.38
N ALA A 62 1.95 18.89 -9.68
CA ALA A 62 3.33 18.84 -10.15
C ALA A 62 4.16 20.06 -9.72
N ALA A 63 3.55 21.23 -9.60
CA ALA A 63 4.21 22.45 -9.10
C ALA A 63 4.71 22.33 -7.65
N GLN A 64 4.20 21.35 -6.88
CA GLN A 64 4.64 21.08 -5.51
C GLN A 64 5.75 20.02 -5.43
N LEU A 65 6.14 19.44 -6.57
CA LEU A 65 7.22 18.46 -6.64
C LEU A 65 8.56 19.17 -6.89
N PRO A 66 9.68 18.63 -6.36
CA PRO A 66 11.01 19.14 -6.67
C PRO A 66 11.44 18.68 -8.07
N SER A 67 10.85 19.26 -9.13
CA SER A 67 11.12 18.90 -10.53
C SER A 67 11.67 20.07 -11.33
N GLU A 68 12.72 19.81 -12.11
CA GLU A 68 13.29 20.75 -13.09
C GLU A 68 12.52 20.75 -14.43
N HIS A 69 11.52 19.86 -14.58
CA HIS A 69 10.77 19.66 -15.82
C HIS A 69 9.25 19.64 -15.57
N PRO A 70 8.65 20.80 -15.23
CA PRO A 70 7.27 20.89 -14.73
C PRO A 70 6.22 20.38 -15.73
N GLU A 71 6.39 20.61 -17.03
CA GLU A 71 5.45 20.13 -18.06
C GLU A 71 5.43 18.59 -18.15
N SER A 72 6.62 17.96 -18.13
CA SER A 72 6.74 16.50 -18.13
C SER A 72 6.21 15.92 -16.83
N ALA A 73 6.51 16.56 -15.69
CA ALA A 73 6.01 16.15 -14.38
C ALA A 73 4.47 16.18 -14.34
N ALA A 74 3.83 17.24 -14.83
CA ALA A 74 2.38 17.34 -14.90
C ALA A 74 1.77 16.21 -15.76
N ALA A 75 2.35 15.94 -16.93
CA ALA A 75 1.87 14.85 -17.79
C ALA A 75 1.99 13.46 -17.13
N TRP A 76 3.07 13.20 -16.40
CA TRP A 76 3.23 11.93 -15.66
C TRP A 76 2.32 11.83 -14.44
N VAL A 77 2.15 12.93 -13.70
CA VAL A 77 1.21 13.01 -12.58
C VAL A 77 -0.22 12.72 -13.05
N ASP A 78 -0.68 13.30 -14.16
CA ASP A 78 -1.99 12.99 -14.75
C ASP A 78 -2.12 11.49 -15.08
N ARG A 79 -1.11 10.89 -15.72
CA ARG A 79 -1.13 9.45 -16.07
C ARG A 79 -1.20 8.55 -14.84
N ILE A 80 -0.41 8.85 -13.81
CA ILE A 80 -0.39 8.13 -12.53
C ILE A 80 -1.76 8.25 -11.86
N LEU A 81 -2.22 9.47 -11.62
CA LEU A 81 -3.47 9.72 -10.89
C LEU A 81 -4.70 9.24 -11.67
N ARG A 82 -4.66 9.22 -13.00
CA ARG A 82 -5.74 8.63 -13.82
C ARG A 82 -5.86 7.12 -13.59
N LEU A 83 -4.74 6.39 -13.52
CA LEU A 83 -4.76 4.97 -13.18
C LEU A 83 -5.30 4.75 -11.75
N LEU A 84 -4.83 5.56 -10.80
CA LEU A 84 -5.30 5.48 -9.41
C LEU A 84 -6.80 5.81 -9.30
N ALA A 85 -7.30 6.77 -10.07
CA ALA A 85 -8.72 7.12 -10.11
C ALA A 85 -9.60 6.02 -10.70
N ALA A 86 -9.13 5.35 -11.76
CA ALA A 86 -9.81 4.20 -12.34
C ALA A 86 -9.98 3.06 -11.32
N ASN A 87 -9.06 2.96 -10.35
CA ASN A 87 -9.07 1.99 -9.26
C ASN A 87 -9.61 2.57 -7.93
N LYS A 88 -10.29 3.74 -7.96
CA LYS A 88 -10.91 4.40 -6.81
C LYS A 88 -9.95 4.74 -5.66
N ILE A 89 -8.66 4.85 -5.94
CA ILE A 89 -7.64 5.25 -4.97
C ILE A 89 -7.64 6.76 -4.75
N VAL A 90 -8.00 7.52 -5.79
CA VAL A 90 -8.30 8.96 -5.74
C VAL A 90 -9.61 9.23 -6.47
N GLY A 91 -10.24 10.37 -6.18
CA GLY A 91 -11.34 10.89 -6.98
C GLY A 91 -10.84 11.60 -8.24
N CYS A 92 -11.66 11.63 -9.28
CA CYS A 92 -11.38 12.33 -10.53
C CYS A 92 -12.63 13.04 -11.02
N ILE A 93 -12.51 14.34 -11.30
CA ILE A 93 -13.55 15.19 -11.86
C ILE A 93 -13.07 15.62 -13.25
N VAL A 94 -13.91 15.42 -14.25
CA VAL A 94 -13.64 15.82 -15.62
C VAL A 94 -14.40 17.11 -15.90
N GLU A 95 -13.67 18.18 -16.20
CA GLU A 95 -14.24 19.48 -16.56
C GLU A 95 -14.15 19.67 -18.08
N ALA A 96 -15.20 20.24 -18.68
CA ALA A 96 -15.17 20.67 -20.06
C ALA A 96 -14.38 21.98 -20.15
N GLY A 97 -13.23 21.96 -20.83
CA GLY A 97 -12.44 23.16 -21.08
C GLY A 97 -13.03 24.03 -22.20
N ALA A 98 -12.59 25.29 -22.25
CA ALA A 98 -13.02 26.27 -23.24
C ALA A 98 -12.75 25.85 -24.71
N ASP A 99 -11.79 24.95 -24.93
CA ASP A 99 -11.33 24.52 -26.25
C ASP A 99 -11.80 23.09 -26.62
N ASP A 100 -12.87 22.60 -26.01
CA ASP A 100 -13.34 21.19 -26.09
C ASP A 100 -12.32 20.16 -25.54
N ARG A 101 -11.24 20.64 -24.94
CA ARG A 101 -10.25 19.84 -24.22
C ARG A 101 -10.77 19.53 -22.82
N ARG A 102 -10.90 18.22 -22.51
CA ARG A 102 -11.27 17.75 -21.17
C ARG A 102 -10.09 17.87 -20.22
N SER A 103 -10.22 18.65 -19.16
CA SER A 103 -9.26 18.70 -18.05
C SER A 103 -9.69 17.74 -16.93
N ARG A 104 -8.73 17.20 -16.18
CA ARG A 104 -8.98 16.36 -15.02
C ARG A 104 -8.48 17.06 -13.77
N LYS A 105 -9.29 17.01 -12.73
CA LYS A 105 -8.89 17.37 -11.37
C LYS A 105 -9.06 16.18 -10.44
N TYR A 106 -8.14 16.07 -9.50
CA TYR A 106 -8.04 14.95 -8.58
C TYR A 106 -8.34 15.40 -7.15
N CYS A 107 -9.12 14.60 -6.44
CA CYS A 107 -9.48 14.85 -5.05
C CYS A 107 -9.29 13.57 -4.22
N LYS A 108 -9.28 13.70 -2.89
CA LYS A 108 -9.08 12.54 -2.02
C LYS A 108 -10.25 11.55 -2.13
N ALA A 109 -9.95 10.26 -2.13
CA ALA A 109 -10.92 9.19 -1.92
C ALA A 109 -10.81 8.66 -0.47
N PRO A 110 -11.80 7.91 0.06
CA PRO A 110 -11.76 7.40 1.42
C PRO A 110 -10.49 6.59 1.76
N ILE A 111 -9.99 5.79 0.81
CA ILE A 111 -8.78 4.99 0.99
C ILE A 111 -7.51 5.83 1.21
N CYS A 112 -7.48 7.10 0.77
CA CYS A 112 -6.36 8.00 1.07
C CYS A 112 -6.13 8.15 2.58
N LYS A 113 -7.16 7.97 3.42
CA LYS A 113 -7.01 7.94 4.88
C LYS A 113 -5.96 6.91 5.32
N TYR A 114 -5.95 5.73 4.72
CA TYR A 114 -5.01 4.67 5.10
C TYR A 114 -3.69 4.71 4.32
N LEU A 115 -3.57 5.59 3.32
CA LEU A 115 -2.40 5.70 2.45
C LEU A 115 -1.65 7.03 2.62
N THR A 116 -2.01 7.82 3.63
CA THR A 116 -1.34 9.07 4.00
C THR A 116 -1.15 9.13 5.51
N GLU A 117 -0.08 9.77 5.97
CA GLU A 117 0.20 9.86 7.41
C GLU A 117 -0.86 10.69 8.12
N ASN A 118 -1.34 10.17 9.25
CA ASN A 118 -2.38 10.77 10.08
C ASN A 118 -2.34 10.18 11.50
N GLU A 119 -3.21 10.69 12.37
CA GLU A 119 -3.29 10.34 13.79
C GLU A 119 -3.59 8.84 14.05
N ASP A 120 -4.34 8.18 13.15
CA ASP A 120 -4.68 6.77 13.25
C ASP A 120 -3.56 5.85 12.70
N GLY A 121 -2.51 6.42 12.07
CA GLY A 121 -1.46 5.71 11.35
C GLY A 121 -1.74 5.49 9.85
N SER A 122 -0.75 4.94 9.14
CA SER A 122 -0.76 4.77 7.68
C SER A 122 -0.22 3.40 7.25
N LEU A 123 -0.83 2.82 6.21
CA LEU A 123 -0.37 1.61 5.52
C LEU A 123 0.54 1.91 4.32
N ALA A 124 0.86 3.18 4.05
CA ALA A 124 1.73 3.56 2.94
C ALA A 124 3.10 2.87 3.02
N ASN A 125 3.74 2.88 4.19
CA ASN A 125 5.04 2.21 4.39
C ASN A 125 4.95 0.69 4.27
N LEU A 126 3.81 0.08 4.61
CA LEU A 126 3.58 -1.35 4.39
C LEU A 126 3.54 -1.67 2.89
N LEU A 127 2.90 -0.81 2.09
CA LEU A 127 2.92 -0.93 0.63
C LEU A 127 4.34 -0.75 0.09
N LEU A 128 5.08 0.26 0.57
CA LEU A 128 6.48 0.49 0.16
C LEU A 128 7.36 -0.72 0.49
N MET A 129 7.18 -1.34 1.67
CA MET A 129 7.90 -2.55 2.07
C MET A 129 7.61 -3.73 1.15
N HIS A 130 6.34 -4.06 0.89
CA HIS A 130 5.98 -5.19 0.03
C HIS A 130 6.44 -5.04 -1.42
N HIS A 131 6.61 -3.80 -1.89
CA HIS A 131 7.06 -3.47 -3.24
C HIS A 131 8.49 -2.92 -3.27
N ASP A 132 9.24 -3.06 -2.18
CA ASP A 132 10.67 -2.83 -2.17
C ASP A 132 11.36 -3.91 -2.99
N LYS A 133 12.48 -3.58 -3.62
CA LYS A 133 13.26 -4.54 -4.41
C LYS A 133 13.58 -5.80 -3.61
N VAL A 134 13.91 -5.64 -2.32
CA VAL A 134 14.26 -6.77 -1.45
C VAL A 134 13.12 -7.78 -1.33
N PHE A 135 11.89 -7.31 -1.12
CA PHE A 135 10.73 -8.18 -1.05
C PHE A 135 10.35 -8.75 -2.41
N LEU A 136 10.47 -7.96 -3.47
CA LEU A 136 10.13 -8.40 -4.83
C LEU A 136 11.07 -9.48 -5.37
N ASP A 137 12.36 -9.41 -5.01
CA ASP A 137 13.36 -10.41 -5.39
C ASP A 137 12.93 -11.82 -4.93
N LEU A 138 12.33 -11.95 -3.74
CA LEU A 138 11.91 -13.23 -3.17
C LEU A 138 10.98 -14.04 -4.08
N TRP A 139 10.11 -13.37 -4.85
CA TRP A 139 9.19 -14.04 -5.76
C TRP A 139 9.90 -14.80 -6.89
N HIS A 140 11.10 -14.37 -7.28
CA HIS A 140 11.90 -15.06 -8.30
C HIS A 140 12.45 -16.40 -7.82
N TYR A 141 12.56 -16.59 -6.50
CA TYR A 141 13.08 -17.81 -5.88
C TYR A 141 11.98 -18.77 -5.42
N LEU A 142 10.72 -18.32 -5.40
CA LEU A 142 9.60 -19.14 -4.91
C LEU A 142 9.46 -20.46 -5.67
N LYS A 143 9.62 -20.45 -7.00
CA LYS A 143 9.59 -21.67 -7.81
C LYS A 143 10.65 -22.68 -7.34
N GLY A 144 11.88 -22.23 -7.11
CA GLY A 144 12.97 -23.07 -6.62
C GLY A 144 12.65 -23.61 -5.23
N SER A 145 12.20 -22.76 -4.31
CA SER A 145 11.83 -23.19 -2.95
C SER A 145 10.70 -24.23 -2.92
N VAL A 146 9.75 -24.19 -3.87
CA VAL A 146 8.70 -25.21 -3.98
C VAL A 146 9.26 -26.56 -4.42
N LEU A 147 10.22 -26.56 -5.35
CA LEU A 147 10.77 -27.78 -5.95
C LEU A 147 11.87 -28.40 -5.09
N ASP A 148 12.77 -27.56 -4.58
CA ASP A 148 14.01 -27.96 -3.94
C ASP A 148 13.96 -27.82 -2.40
N GLY A 149 12.86 -27.25 -1.88
CA GLY A 149 12.69 -26.93 -0.47
C GLY A 149 13.42 -25.65 -0.03
N GLY A 150 13.27 -25.31 1.25
CA GLY A 150 13.85 -24.10 1.85
C GLY A 150 12.98 -22.85 1.70
N LEU A 151 13.47 -21.73 2.22
CA LEU A 151 12.77 -20.45 2.19
C LEU A 151 13.31 -19.56 1.05
N PRO A 152 12.45 -18.82 0.32
CA PRO A 152 12.91 -17.93 -0.76
C PRO A 152 13.97 -16.92 -0.33
N VAL A 153 13.89 -16.41 0.92
CA VAL A 153 14.88 -15.48 1.48
C VAL A 153 16.28 -16.10 1.61
N MET A 154 16.35 -17.37 1.99
CA MET A 154 17.62 -18.09 2.09
C MET A 154 18.23 -18.31 0.70
N ALA A 155 17.40 -18.60 -0.30
CA ALA A 155 17.87 -18.78 -1.68
C ALA A 155 18.30 -17.45 -2.33
N ALA A 156 17.60 -16.34 -2.02
CA ALA A 156 17.91 -15.02 -2.57
C ALA A 156 19.15 -14.38 -1.94
N TYR A 157 19.30 -14.51 -0.61
CA TYR A 157 20.27 -13.72 0.15
C TYR A 157 21.22 -14.55 1.02
N GLY A 158 21.06 -15.87 1.08
CA GLY A 158 21.94 -16.76 1.86
C GLY A 158 21.79 -16.62 3.37
N MET A 159 20.79 -15.87 3.85
CA MET A 159 20.59 -15.57 5.28
C MET A 159 19.10 -15.43 5.61
N SER A 160 18.76 -15.49 6.90
CA SER A 160 17.37 -15.35 7.33
C SER A 160 16.85 -13.93 7.11
N SER A 161 15.52 -13.75 7.12
CA SER A 161 14.93 -12.41 7.04
C SER A 161 15.40 -11.49 8.17
N PHE A 162 15.62 -12.04 9.37
CA PHE A 162 16.08 -11.26 10.52
C PHE A 162 17.54 -10.81 10.34
N ASP A 163 18.42 -11.73 9.91
CA ASP A 163 19.82 -11.40 9.66
C ASP A 163 19.97 -10.37 8.54
N TYR A 164 19.16 -10.50 7.48
CA TYR A 164 19.15 -9.53 6.39
C TYR A 164 18.72 -8.13 6.85
N GLN A 165 17.69 -8.04 7.70
CA GLN A 165 17.30 -6.77 8.32
C GLN A 165 18.44 -6.18 9.17
N GLY A 166 19.21 -7.01 9.87
CA GLY A 166 20.41 -6.56 10.58
C GLY A 166 21.50 -6.02 9.63
N ALA A 167 21.63 -6.60 8.44
CA ALA A 167 22.68 -6.28 7.48
C ALA A 167 22.37 -5.09 6.54
N ASP A 168 21.09 -4.81 6.22
CA ASP A 168 20.68 -3.66 5.39
C ASP A 168 19.92 -2.61 6.23
N PRO A 169 20.60 -1.55 6.71
CA PRO A 169 19.96 -0.49 7.50
C PRO A 169 18.83 0.25 6.77
N ARG A 170 18.89 0.36 5.44
CA ARG A 170 17.86 1.02 4.63
C ARG A 170 16.58 0.18 4.64
N PHE A 171 16.71 -1.13 4.40
CA PHE A 171 15.56 -2.03 4.44
C PHE A 171 15.01 -2.20 5.87
N ASN A 172 15.88 -2.26 6.88
CA ASN A 172 15.49 -2.29 8.29
C ASN A 172 14.59 -1.10 8.66
N LYS A 173 14.98 0.10 8.22
CA LYS A 173 14.17 1.31 8.43
C LYS A 173 12.78 1.16 7.80
N ILE A 174 12.70 0.75 6.52
CA ILE A 174 11.43 0.55 5.81
C ILE A 174 10.56 -0.48 6.54
N PHE A 175 11.16 -1.60 6.96
CA PHE A 175 10.46 -2.66 7.70
C PHE A 175 9.87 -2.14 9.02
N ASN A 176 10.66 -1.42 9.82
CA ASN A 176 10.19 -0.87 11.09
C ASN A 176 9.10 0.20 10.90
N GLU A 177 9.23 1.06 9.88
CA GLU A 177 8.22 2.06 9.55
C GLU A 177 6.90 1.42 9.08
N ALA A 178 7.00 0.35 8.29
CA ALA A 178 5.85 -0.46 7.87
C ALA A 178 5.15 -1.13 9.06
N MET A 179 5.90 -1.78 9.95
CA MET A 179 5.33 -2.45 11.13
C MET A 179 4.70 -1.45 12.09
N ARG A 180 5.31 -0.27 12.29
CA ARG A 180 4.74 0.81 13.09
C ARG A 180 3.40 1.29 12.53
N GLY A 181 3.35 1.59 11.23
CA GLY A 181 2.14 2.08 10.58
C GLY A 181 1.00 1.05 10.59
N HIS A 182 1.30 -0.21 10.26
CA HIS A 182 0.36 -1.32 10.30
C HIS A 182 -0.20 -1.56 11.72
N THR A 183 0.68 -1.56 12.72
CA THR A 183 0.30 -1.75 14.13
C THR A 183 -0.60 -0.62 14.62
N ALA A 184 -0.28 0.63 14.30
CA ALA A 184 -1.11 1.78 14.68
C ALA A 184 -2.55 1.63 14.15
N VAL A 185 -2.71 1.30 12.87
CA VAL A 185 -4.04 1.13 12.26
C VAL A 185 -4.83 0.00 12.95
N LEU A 186 -4.22 -1.16 13.15
CA LEU A 186 -4.89 -2.31 13.77
C LEU A 186 -5.24 -2.08 15.24
N VAL A 187 -4.31 -1.54 16.02
CA VAL A 187 -4.51 -1.32 17.46
C VAL A 187 -5.53 -0.22 17.69
N ASN A 188 -5.53 0.85 16.89
CA ASN A 188 -6.58 1.87 16.95
C ASN A 188 -7.96 1.28 16.66
N GLN A 189 -8.07 0.35 15.72
CA GLN A 189 -9.34 -0.34 15.46
C GLN A 189 -9.74 -1.27 16.61
N LEU A 190 -8.78 -2.03 17.16
CA LEU A 190 -9.00 -2.90 18.32
C LEU A 190 -9.52 -2.11 19.52
N LEU A 191 -8.86 -1.01 19.89
CA LEU A 191 -9.21 -0.17 21.04
C LEU A 191 -10.54 0.58 20.89
N ARG A 192 -11.14 0.59 19.69
CA ARG A 192 -12.48 1.15 19.47
C ARG A 192 -13.60 0.16 19.77
N THR A 193 -13.34 -1.14 19.65
CA THR A 193 -14.38 -2.18 19.74
C THR A 193 -14.17 -3.16 20.89
N TYR A 194 -12.93 -3.32 21.35
CA TYR A 194 -12.56 -4.26 22.39
C TYR A 194 -12.38 -3.57 23.74
N GLY A 195 -13.31 -3.84 24.68
CA GLY A 195 -13.25 -3.35 26.06
C GLY A 195 -12.52 -4.29 27.03
N GLY A 196 -11.91 -5.39 26.57
CA GLY A 196 -11.30 -6.38 27.47
C GLY A 196 -10.05 -5.90 28.20
N PHE A 197 -9.57 -4.68 27.94
CA PHE A 197 -8.45 -4.06 28.65
C PHE A 197 -8.87 -3.24 29.88
N ASP A 198 -10.17 -2.94 30.06
CA ASP A 198 -10.65 -1.98 31.07
C ASP A 198 -10.26 -2.35 32.51
N ASP A 199 -10.31 -3.63 32.84
CA ASP A 199 -10.01 -4.15 34.18
C ASP A 199 -8.60 -4.78 34.29
N VAL A 200 -7.78 -4.69 33.24
CA VAL A 200 -6.45 -5.30 33.20
C VAL A 200 -5.47 -4.45 34.00
N LYS A 201 -4.90 -5.03 35.07
CA LYS A 201 -3.91 -4.34 35.92
C LYS A 201 -2.48 -4.47 35.43
N VAL A 202 -2.15 -5.58 34.79
CA VAL A 202 -0.81 -5.87 34.25
C VAL A 202 -0.99 -6.43 32.85
N LEU A 203 -0.35 -5.79 31.89
CA LEU A 203 -0.33 -6.22 30.49
C LEU A 203 1.12 -6.44 30.06
N VAL A 204 1.36 -7.60 29.44
CA VAL A 204 2.66 -8.01 28.90
C VAL A 204 2.48 -8.26 27.41
N ASP A 205 3.24 -7.53 26.59
CA ASP A 205 3.24 -7.67 25.12
C ASP A 205 4.44 -8.52 24.69
N VAL A 206 4.23 -9.84 24.65
CA VAL A 206 5.28 -10.80 24.32
C VAL A 206 5.64 -10.67 22.84
N GLY A 207 6.88 -10.21 22.57
CA GLY A 207 7.33 -9.94 21.20
C GLY A 207 6.87 -8.58 20.65
N GLY A 208 6.49 -7.63 21.50
CA GLY A 208 5.99 -6.29 21.13
C GLY A 208 6.96 -5.36 20.40
N GLY A 209 8.13 -5.84 20.00
CA GLY A 209 9.15 -5.07 19.30
C GLY A 209 9.55 -3.80 20.06
N VAL A 210 9.36 -2.63 19.43
CA VAL A 210 9.68 -1.31 20.01
C VAL A 210 8.62 -0.80 21.01
N GLY A 211 7.62 -1.61 21.38
CA GLY A 211 6.64 -1.29 22.41
C GLY A 211 5.50 -0.36 21.98
N ALA A 212 5.31 -0.15 20.67
CA ALA A 212 4.27 0.75 20.15
C ALA A 212 2.85 0.30 20.54
N THR A 213 2.55 -1.00 20.43
CA THR A 213 1.25 -1.58 20.80
C THR A 213 0.93 -1.34 22.27
N LEU A 214 1.85 -1.73 23.16
CA LEU A 214 1.67 -1.58 24.60
C LEU A 214 1.53 -0.10 25.00
N GLY A 215 2.31 0.79 24.37
CA GLY A 215 2.18 2.24 24.56
C GLY A 215 0.81 2.77 24.18
N MET A 216 0.25 2.34 23.04
CA MET A 216 -1.10 2.74 22.62
C MET A 216 -2.17 2.25 23.59
N ILE A 217 -2.13 0.97 24.00
CA ILE A 217 -3.13 0.39 24.91
C ILE A 217 -3.09 1.13 26.26
N THR A 218 -1.91 1.28 26.86
CA THR A 218 -1.77 1.93 28.18
C THR A 218 -2.10 3.42 28.14
N SER A 219 -1.89 4.11 27.01
CA SER A 219 -2.34 5.51 26.85
C SER A 219 -3.87 5.66 26.95
N ARG A 220 -4.61 4.64 26.53
CA ARG A 220 -6.09 4.63 26.54
C ARG A 220 -6.68 4.02 27.81
N HIS A 221 -5.91 3.16 28.49
CA HIS A 221 -6.27 2.52 29.76
C HIS A 221 -5.18 2.82 30.82
N PRO A 222 -5.18 4.02 31.44
CA PRO A 222 -4.12 4.45 32.35
C PRO A 222 -4.03 3.63 33.66
N THR A 223 -5.05 2.83 33.93
CA THR A 223 -5.13 1.93 35.09
C THR A 223 -4.28 0.66 34.92
N SER A 224 -3.87 0.33 33.69
CA SER A 224 -3.02 -0.81 33.37
C SER A 224 -1.54 -0.45 33.50
N ARG A 225 -0.75 -1.25 34.22
CA ARG A 225 0.72 -1.15 34.24
C ARG A 225 1.33 -2.00 33.11
N ALA A 226 2.22 -1.40 32.33
CA ALA A 226 3.06 -2.10 31.36
C ALA A 226 4.24 -2.80 32.07
N SER A 227 4.52 -4.04 31.71
CA SER A 227 5.78 -4.72 32.04
C SER A 227 6.39 -5.28 30.76
N THR A 228 7.70 -5.08 30.61
CA THR A 228 8.54 -5.72 29.58
C THR A 228 9.06 -7.06 30.08
#